data_AF-A0A969JY94-F1
#
_entry.id   AF-A0A969JY94-F1
#
_cell.length_a   1.000
_cell.length_b   1.000
_cell.length_c   1.000
_cell.angle_alpha   90.00
_cell.angle_beta   90.00
_cell.angle_gamma   90.00
#
_symmetry.space_group_name_H-M   'P 1'
#
loop_
_entity.id
_entity.type
_entity.pdbx_description
1 polymer ?
#
loop_
_entity_poly.entity_id
_entity_poly.type
_entity_poly.pdbx_seq_one_letter_code
_entity_poly.pdbx_strand_id
1 'polypeptide(L)'
;MLLTLLSIVQALTLELLWAHITTNGDLYRLSWTAALCWTQIVANLLGVLLIWLVYAGMTMRFRWVPSTGDSVFPFLIGILQFMLVETLGPTLFGWWFLLLALVFAIMAWVSQTTLRRARLDGDNDAYFSTISPATRRDHYPAILTVAAIAATGAYLAATGNQGWIAMIGLLGAVAALIIQLRIVTIFWNRTFAITQ
;
A
#
# COMPACT_ATOMS: atom_id res chain seq x y z
N MET A 1 -3.12 15.83 13.97
CA MET A 1 -4.47 15.61 13.39
C MET A 1 -4.47 14.56 12.29
N LEU A 2 -3.50 14.61 11.36
CA LEU A 2 -3.42 13.69 10.22
C LEU A 2 -3.29 12.20 10.59
N LEU A 3 -2.49 11.87 11.62
CA LEU A 3 -2.38 10.49 12.12
C LEU A 3 -3.69 9.96 12.70
N THR A 4 -4.45 10.80 13.39
CA THR A 4 -5.73 10.41 13.99
C THR A 4 -6.73 10.01 12.91
N LEU A 5 -6.84 10.80 11.84
CA LEU A 5 -7.72 10.50 10.72
C LEU A 5 -7.34 9.19 10.02
N LEU A 6 -6.04 8.99 9.73
CA LEU A 6 -5.57 7.76 9.12
C LEU A 6 -5.85 6.55 10.02
N SER A 7 -5.60 6.66 11.33
CA SER A 7 -5.87 5.56 12.27
C SER A 7 -7.34 5.18 12.34
N ILE A 8 -8.26 6.13 12.26
CA ILE A 8 -9.72 5.86 12.18
C ILE A 8 -10.03 5.07 10.89
N VAL A 9 -9.49 5.51 9.75
CA VAL A 9 -9.65 4.82 8.47
C VAL A 9 -9.08 3.40 8.49
N GLN A 10 -7.90 3.21 9.10
CA GLN A 10 -7.29 1.88 9.23
C GLN A 10 -8.15 0.96 10.11
N ALA A 11 -8.65 1.46 11.25
CA ALA A 11 -9.50 0.70 12.15
C ALA A 11 -10.78 0.23 11.42
N LEU A 12 -11.44 1.13 10.69
CA LEU A 12 -12.63 0.78 9.91
C LEU A 12 -12.31 -0.23 8.79
N THR A 13 -11.16 -0.11 8.12
CA THR A 13 -10.74 -1.07 7.09
C THR A 13 -10.54 -2.47 7.68
N LEU A 14 -9.89 -2.55 8.84
CA LEU A 14 -9.67 -3.81 9.55
C LEU A 14 -10.99 -4.43 10.03
N GLU A 15 -11.93 -3.61 10.48
CA GLU A 15 -13.28 -4.06 10.84
C GLU A 15 -14.01 -4.65 9.63
N LEU A 16 -13.98 -3.97 8.47
CA LEU A 16 -14.58 -4.49 7.24
C LEU A 16 -13.92 -5.80 6.79
N LEU A 17 -12.58 -5.87 6.86
CA LEU A 17 -11.84 -7.09 6.54
C LEU A 17 -12.21 -8.24 7.47
N TRP A 18 -12.37 -7.96 8.76
CA TRP A 18 -12.81 -8.92 9.76
C TRP A 18 -14.26 -9.38 9.53
N ALA A 19 -15.15 -8.45 9.20
CA ALA A 19 -16.54 -8.75 8.84
C ALA A 19 -16.57 -9.67 7.61
N HIS A 20 -15.76 -9.40 6.59
CA HIS A 20 -15.66 -10.28 5.42
C HIS A 20 -15.22 -11.70 5.79
N ILE A 21 -14.22 -11.85 6.67
CA ILE A 21 -13.72 -13.16 7.12
C ILE A 21 -14.82 -13.95 7.86
N THR A 22 -15.51 -13.29 8.79
CA THR A 22 -16.49 -13.94 9.69
C THR A 22 -17.83 -14.25 9.01
N THR A 23 -18.21 -13.50 7.99
CA THR A 23 -19.49 -13.66 7.28
C THR A 23 -19.41 -14.61 6.08
N ASN A 24 -18.25 -14.74 5.42
CA ASN A 24 -18.09 -15.64 4.29
C ASN A 24 -17.72 -17.07 4.71
N GLY A 25 -18.74 -17.89 4.92
CA GLY A 25 -18.59 -19.31 5.27
C GLY A 25 -17.75 -20.14 4.28
N ASP A 26 -17.67 -19.73 3.01
CA ASP A 26 -16.89 -20.42 1.98
C ASP A 26 -15.36 -20.32 2.20
N LEU A 27 -14.88 -19.34 2.97
CA LEU A 27 -13.46 -19.21 3.32
C LEU A 27 -12.94 -20.38 4.16
N TYR A 28 -13.83 -21.06 4.88
CA TYR A 28 -13.49 -22.16 5.78
C TYR A 28 -13.57 -23.53 5.09
N ARG A 29 -14.01 -23.57 3.84
CA ARG A 29 -14.05 -24.80 3.04
C ARG A 29 -12.72 -24.98 2.32
N LEU A 30 -12.08 -26.14 2.50
CA LEU A 30 -10.83 -26.46 1.81
C LEU A 30 -11.07 -26.54 0.30
N SER A 31 -10.75 -25.44 -0.40
CA SER A 31 -10.97 -25.29 -1.83
C SER A 31 -9.93 -24.36 -2.43
N TRP A 32 -9.72 -24.48 -3.75
CA TRP A 32 -8.83 -23.58 -4.48
C TRP A 32 -9.25 -22.12 -4.36
N THR A 33 -10.55 -21.87 -4.46
CA THR A 33 -11.16 -20.54 -4.28
C THR A 33 -10.87 -19.96 -2.90
N ALA A 34 -11.03 -20.75 -1.83
CA ALA A 34 -10.70 -20.30 -0.48
C ALA A 34 -9.22 -19.93 -0.33
N ALA A 35 -8.31 -20.71 -0.93
CA ALA A 35 -6.88 -20.41 -0.90
C ALA A 35 -6.54 -19.07 -1.58
N LEU A 36 -7.16 -18.78 -2.74
CA LEU A 36 -7.01 -17.50 -3.42
C LEU A 36 -7.53 -16.34 -2.55
N CYS A 37 -8.74 -16.47 -1.99
CA CYS A 37 -9.33 -15.45 -1.14
C CYS A 37 -8.49 -15.19 0.12
N TRP A 38 -7.98 -16.24 0.78
CA TRP A 38 -7.07 -16.09 1.92
C TRP A 38 -5.79 -15.36 1.56
N THR A 39 -5.21 -15.64 0.39
CA THR A 39 -4.03 -14.93 -0.10
C THR A 39 -4.33 -13.45 -0.35
N GLN A 40 -5.51 -13.15 -0.90
CA GLN A 40 -5.99 -11.78 -1.11
C GLN A 40 -6.24 -11.03 0.22
N ILE A 41 -6.81 -11.72 1.23
CA ILE A 41 -6.99 -11.20 2.59
C ILE A 41 -5.64 -10.86 3.23
N VAL A 42 -4.66 -11.76 3.13
CA VAL A 42 -3.29 -11.52 3.61
C VAL A 42 -2.67 -10.31 2.91
N ALA A 43 -2.83 -10.20 1.60
CA ALA A 43 -2.34 -9.04 0.85
C ALA A 43 -3.00 -7.73 1.32
N ASN A 44 -4.32 -7.71 1.54
CA ASN A 44 -5.02 -6.54 2.08
C ASN A 44 -4.50 -6.15 3.46
N LEU A 45 -4.32 -7.13 4.37
CA LEU A 45 -3.76 -6.89 5.69
C LEU A 45 -2.35 -6.28 5.61
N LEU A 46 -1.48 -6.81 4.75
CA LEU A 46 -0.15 -6.25 4.52
C LEU A 46 -0.22 -4.84 3.93
N GLY A 47 -1.18 -4.56 3.05
CA GLY A 47 -1.45 -3.23 2.49
C GLY A 47 -1.82 -2.21 3.57
N VAL A 48 -2.74 -2.58 4.47
CA VAL A 48 -3.12 -1.77 5.65
C VAL A 48 -1.89 -1.43 6.49
N LEU A 49 -1.09 -2.44 6.84
CA LEU A 49 0.13 -2.24 7.63
C LEU A 49 1.16 -1.35 6.90
N LEU A 50 1.35 -1.55 5.60
CA LEU A 50 2.28 -0.77 4.79
C LEU A 50 1.90 0.72 4.73
N ILE A 51 0.63 1.01 4.45
CA ILE A 51 0.10 2.38 4.41
C ILE A 51 0.34 3.07 5.75
N TRP A 52 -0.03 2.39 6.84
CA TRP A 52 0.18 2.92 8.19
C TRP A 52 1.64 3.20 8.46
N LEU A 53 2.53 2.23 8.19
CA LEU A 53 3.96 2.34 8.49
C LEU A 53 4.62 3.48 7.70
N VAL A 54 4.30 3.63 6.43
CA VAL A 54 4.82 4.73 5.60
C VAL A 54 4.37 6.08 6.16
N TYR A 55 3.08 6.24 6.46
CA TYR A 55 2.54 7.53 6.86
C TYR A 55 2.95 7.91 8.30
N ALA A 56 2.86 6.97 9.23
CA ALA A 56 3.39 7.14 10.59
C ALA A 56 4.88 7.47 10.54
N GLY A 57 5.63 6.74 9.72
CA GLY A 57 7.06 6.98 9.55
C GLY A 57 7.36 8.39 9.05
N MET A 58 6.67 8.86 8.02
CA MET A 58 6.88 10.21 7.50
C MET A 58 6.52 11.28 8.54
N THR A 59 5.33 11.20 9.13
CA THR A 59 4.82 12.23 10.07
C THR A 59 5.56 12.30 11.39
N MET A 60 6.15 11.20 11.87
CA MET A 60 6.98 11.20 13.07
C MET A 60 8.39 11.70 12.80
N ARG A 61 8.91 11.51 11.59
CA ARG A 61 10.32 11.79 11.27
C ARG A 61 10.55 13.18 10.69
N PHE A 62 9.69 13.62 9.80
CA PHE A 62 9.92 14.84 9.04
C PHE A 62 8.97 15.94 9.45
N ARG A 63 9.48 17.16 9.45
CA ARG A 63 8.65 18.36 9.47
C ARG A 63 8.43 18.83 8.03
N TRP A 64 7.22 19.25 7.69
CA TRP A 64 6.96 19.93 6.43
C TRP A 64 5.78 20.86 6.61
N VAL A 65 5.72 21.87 5.74
CA VAL A 65 4.58 22.79 5.69
C VAL A 65 3.33 22.02 5.23
N PRO A 66 2.28 21.93 6.07
CA PRO A 66 1.06 21.24 5.71
C PRO A 66 0.38 21.91 4.51
N SER A 67 -0.16 21.09 3.63
CA SER A 67 -1.00 21.52 2.51
C SER A 67 -2.38 20.88 2.62
N THR A 68 -3.39 21.45 1.94
CA THR A 68 -4.73 20.85 1.84
C THR A 68 -4.69 19.40 1.34
N GLY A 69 -3.72 19.07 0.47
CA GLY A 69 -3.53 17.71 -0.05
C GLY A 69 -3.17 16.67 1.02
N ASP A 70 -2.53 17.09 2.13
CA ASP A 70 -2.13 16.17 3.19
C ASP A 70 -3.34 15.61 3.97
N SER A 71 -4.46 16.34 3.97
CA SER A 71 -5.74 15.89 4.54
C SER A 71 -6.55 15.04 3.56
N VAL A 72 -6.42 15.27 2.25
CA VAL A 72 -7.16 14.52 1.21
C VAL A 72 -6.60 13.10 1.05
N PHE A 73 -5.28 12.94 1.19
CA PHE A 73 -4.63 11.64 0.97
C PHE A 73 -5.14 10.52 1.88
N PRO A 74 -5.26 10.68 3.22
CA PRO A 74 -5.81 9.65 4.09
C PRO A 74 -7.24 9.25 3.71
N PHE A 75 -8.07 10.18 3.24
CA PHE A 75 -9.41 9.87 2.75
C PHE A 75 -9.37 9.06 1.45
N LEU A 76 -8.58 9.49 0.46
CA LEU A 76 -8.47 8.80 -0.82
C LEU A 76 -7.95 7.36 -0.64
N ILE A 77 -6.90 7.19 0.17
CA ILE A 77 -6.37 5.87 0.51
C ILE A 77 -7.41 5.04 1.25
N GLY A 78 -8.16 5.64 2.19
CA GLY A 78 -9.25 4.95 2.87
C GLY A 78 -10.32 4.42 1.94
N ILE A 79 -10.78 5.24 1.00
CA ILE A 79 -11.75 4.82 -0.03
C ILE A 79 -11.20 3.64 -0.83
N LEU A 80 -9.94 3.70 -1.26
CA LEU A 80 -9.31 2.62 -2.02
C LEU A 80 -9.15 1.35 -1.19
N GLN A 81 -8.81 1.47 0.09
CA GLN A 81 -8.73 0.33 1.02
C GLN A 81 -10.10 -0.32 1.23
N PHE A 82 -11.17 0.47 1.39
CA PHE A 82 -12.52 -0.06 1.49
C PHE A 82 -12.91 -0.78 0.19
N MET A 83 -12.66 -0.18 -0.97
CA MET A 83 -12.91 -0.82 -2.27
C MET A 83 -12.11 -2.12 -2.43
N LEU A 84 -10.87 -2.18 -1.93
CA LEU A 84 -10.06 -3.41 -1.93
C LEU A 84 -10.64 -4.51 -1.02
N VAL A 85 -11.34 -4.15 0.07
CA VAL A 85 -12.05 -5.11 0.91
C VAL A 85 -13.35 -5.55 0.25
N GLU A 86 -14.12 -4.62 -0.32
CA GLU A 86 -15.38 -4.92 -1.03
C GLU A 86 -15.19 -5.78 -2.28
N THR A 87 -14.01 -5.67 -2.92
CA THR A 87 -13.65 -6.49 -4.10
C THR A 87 -12.94 -7.80 -3.73
N LEU A 88 -12.93 -8.17 -2.44
CA LEU A 88 -12.50 -9.50 -2.02
C LEU A 88 -13.42 -10.58 -2.58
N GLY A 89 -12.81 -11.61 -3.14
CA GLY A 89 -13.53 -12.74 -3.69
C GLY A 89 -13.15 -13.05 -5.13
N PRO A 90 -13.55 -14.23 -5.62
CA PRO A 90 -12.99 -14.80 -6.84
C PRO A 90 -13.48 -14.13 -8.13
N THR A 91 -14.64 -13.48 -8.08
CA THR A 91 -15.26 -12.85 -9.25
C THR A 91 -14.63 -11.51 -9.60
N LEU A 92 -14.04 -10.82 -8.63
CA LEU A 92 -13.56 -9.43 -8.78
C LEU A 92 -12.04 -9.30 -8.68
N PHE A 93 -11.27 -10.38 -8.85
CA PHE A 93 -9.81 -10.34 -8.76
C PHE A 93 -9.19 -9.28 -9.68
N GLY A 94 -9.61 -9.21 -10.94
CA GLY A 94 -9.06 -8.22 -11.88
C GLY A 94 -9.21 -6.79 -11.38
N TRP A 95 -10.38 -6.45 -10.87
CA TRP A 95 -10.65 -5.13 -10.28
C TRP A 95 -9.85 -4.89 -9.01
N TRP A 96 -9.72 -5.91 -8.16
CA TRP A 96 -8.89 -5.83 -6.96
C TRP A 96 -7.42 -5.53 -7.28
N PHE A 97 -6.84 -6.19 -8.30
CA PHE A 97 -5.46 -5.91 -8.75
C PHE A 97 -5.31 -4.48 -9.28
N LEU A 98 -6.28 -3.98 -10.05
CA LEU A 98 -6.26 -2.61 -10.56
C LEU A 98 -6.33 -1.59 -9.43
N LEU A 99 -7.17 -1.83 -8.42
CA LEU A 99 -7.23 -1.00 -7.21
C LEU A 99 -5.92 -1.05 -6.43
N LEU A 100 -5.29 -2.23 -6.30
CA LEU A 100 -4.01 -2.37 -5.63
C LEU A 100 -2.91 -1.60 -6.37
N ALA A 101 -2.87 -1.69 -7.70
CA ALA A 101 -1.92 -0.93 -8.52
C ALA A 101 -2.11 0.58 -8.32
N LEU A 102 -3.36 1.04 -8.24
CA LEU A 102 -3.68 2.44 -7.97
C LEU A 102 -3.20 2.88 -6.57
N VAL A 103 -3.39 2.04 -5.55
CA VAL A 103 -2.85 2.29 -4.20
C VAL A 103 -1.33 2.43 -4.25
N PHE A 104 -0.61 1.50 -4.89
CA PHE A 104 0.85 1.60 -5.03
C PHE A 104 1.29 2.88 -5.76
N ALA A 105 0.58 3.26 -6.82
CA ALA A 105 0.88 4.46 -7.59
C ALA A 105 0.71 5.73 -6.74
N ILE A 106 -0.41 5.84 -6.02
CA ILE A 106 -0.71 6.99 -5.15
C ILE A 106 0.28 7.03 -3.97
N MET A 107 0.58 5.89 -3.36
CA MET A 107 1.58 5.79 -2.28
C MET A 107 2.96 6.26 -2.74
N ALA A 108 3.41 5.81 -3.91
CA ALA A 108 4.69 6.24 -4.47
C ALA A 108 4.68 7.75 -4.76
N TRP A 109 3.60 8.27 -5.34
CA TRP A 109 3.47 9.71 -5.60
C TRP A 109 3.48 10.55 -4.32
N VAL A 110 2.66 10.21 -3.33
CA VAL A 110 2.58 10.94 -2.07
C VAL A 110 3.91 10.89 -1.32
N SER A 111 4.55 9.72 -1.23
CA SER A 111 5.87 9.58 -0.63
C SER A 111 6.89 10.55 -1.25
N GLN A 112 6.92 10.65 -2.59
CA GLN A 112 7.84 11.54 -3.28
C GLN A 112 7.50 13.02 -3.09
N THR A 113 6.22 13.39 -3.15
CA THR A 113 5.81 14.79 -2.94
C THR A 113 6.07 15.26 -1.51
N THR A 114 5.88 14.38 -0.52
CA THR A 114 6.18 14.68 0.89
C THR A 114 7.68 14.81 1.12
N LEU A 115 8.50 13.89 0.63
CA LEU A 115 9.96 14.00 0.76
C LEU A 115 10.53 15.24 0.06
N ARG A 116 9.98 15.63 -1.09
CA ARG A 116 10.37 16.88 -1.77
C ARG A 116 10.06 18.11 -0.93
N ARG A 117 8.88 18.14 -0.29
CA ARG A 117 8.47 19.25 0.60
C ARG A 117 9.28 19.27 1.90
N ALA A 118 9.52 18.11 2.49
CA ALA A 118 10.34 17.99 3.69
C ALA A 118 11.78 18.50 3.47
N ARG A 119 12.36 18.29 2.27
CA ARG A 119 13.70 18.82 1.96
C ARG A 119 13.77 20.35 1.90
N LEU A 120 12.64 21.05 1.72
CA LEU A 120 12.60 22.51 1.70
C LEU A 120 12.56 23.13 3.11
N ASP A 121 12.36 22.30 4.14
CA ASP A 121 12.28 22.72 5.53
C ASP A 121 13.63 22.46 6.21
N GLY A 122 14.30 23.54 6.64
CA GLY A 122 15.66 23.50 7.19
C GLY A 122 15.79 22.68 8.48
N ASP A 123 14.68 22.43 9.18
CA ASP A 123 14.67 21.53 10.35
C ASP A 123 15.05 20.09 9.98
N ASN A 124 15.00 19.72 8.70
CA ASN A 124 15.38 18.38 8.21
C ASN A 124 16.79 18.31 7.61
N ASP A 125 17.59 19.38 7.66
CA ASP A 125 18.90 19.47 6.99
C ASP A 125 19.90 18.41 7.48
N ALA A 126 19.85 18.06 8.77
CA ALA A 126 20.68 16.99 9.34
C ALA A 126 20.49 15.65 8.62
N TYR A 127 19.28 15.38 8.10
CA TYR A 127 19.00 14.19 7.31
C TYR A 127 19.35 14.38 5.84
N PHE A 128 18.89 15.47 5.22
CA PHE A 128 19.02 15.66 3.76
C PHE A 128 20.42 16.05 3.29
N SER A 129 21.30 16.52 4.18
CA SER A 129 22.72 16.77 3.88
C SER A 129 23.48 15.49 3.51
N THR A 130 23.03 14.33 3.99
CA THR A 130 23.65 13.02 3.72
C THR A 130 22.97 12.27 2.56
N ILE A 131 21.83 12.75 2.07
CA ILE A 131 21.00 12.04 1.10
C ILE A 131 20.69 12.91 -0.12
N SER A 132 21.22 12.47 -1.26
CA SER A 132 21.00 13.14 -2.55
C SER A 132 19.53 13.06 -3.00
N PRO A 133 19.05 14.02 -3.81
CA PRO A 133 17.74 13.94 -4.43
C PRO A 133 17.56 12.70 -5.31
N ALA A 134 16.36 12.12 -5.26
CA ALA A 134 16.00 11.00 -6.11
C ALA A 134 16.08 11.40 -7.59
N THR A 135 16.70 10.55 -8.38
CA THR A 135 16.80 10.65 -9.83
C THR A 135 15.62 9.93 -10.49
N ARG A 136 15.45 10.12 -11.81
CA ARG A 136 14.40 9.42 -12.57
C ARG A 136 14.50 7.89 -12.49
N ARG A 137 15.72 7.36 -12.32
CA ARG A 137 15.97 5.91 -12.26
C ARG A 137 15.48 5.29 -10.95
N ASP A 138 15.47 6.06 -9.88
CA ASP A 138 15.02 5.60 -8.56
C ASP A 138 13.50 5.35 -8.51
N HIS A 139 12.76 5.86 -9.51
CA HIS A 139 11.32 5.62 -9.65
C HIS A 139 10.97 4.36 -10.45
N TYR A 140 11.93 3.77 -11.19
CA TYR A 140 11.64 2.61 -12.04
C TYR A 140 11.10 1.39 -11.29
N PRO A 141 11.62 1.01 -10.10
CA PRO A 141 11.07 -0.13 -9.37
C PRO A 141 9.59 0.05 -9.01
N ALA A 142 9.19 1.25 -8.60
CA ALA A 142 7.80 1.57 -8.29
C ALA A 142 6.92 1.52 -9.54
N ILE A 143 7.36 2.13 -10.64
CA ILE A 143 6.63 2.13 -11.93
C ILE A 143 6.45 0.69 -12.45
N LEU A 144 7.52 -0.11 -12.42
CA LEU A 144 7.47 -1.50 -12.87
C LEU A 144 6.52 -2.34 -12.02
N THR A 145 6.54 -2.15 -10.69
CA THR A 145 5.62 -2.83 -9.78
C THR A 145 4.17 -2.47 -10.09
N VAL A 146 3.86 -1.17 -10.22
CA VAL A 146 2.51 -0.70 -10.56
C VAL A 146 2.08 -1.25 -11.92
N ALA A 147 2.93 -1.18 -12.94
CA ALA A 147 2.63 -1.66 -14.28
C ALA A 147 2.41 -3.18 -14.31
N ALA A 148 3.21 -3.96 -13.59
CA ALA A 148 3.07 -5.41 -13.50
C ALA A 148 1.75 -5.82 -12.81
N ILE A 149 1.42 -5.18 -11.68
CA ILE A 149 0.16 -5.41 -10.95
C ILE A 149 -1.03 -5.00 -11.82
N ALA A 150 -0.96 -3.84 -12.48
CA ALA A 150 -2.03 -3.34 -13.36
C ALA A 150 -2.25 -4.24 -14.59
N ALA A 151 -1.17 -4.68 -15.23
CA ALA A 151 -1.25 -5.60 -16.37
C ALA A 151 -1.87 -6.95 -15.97
N THR A 152 -1.47 -7.47 -14.80
CA THR A 152 -2.08 -8.68 -14.22
C THR A 152 -3.57 -8.47 -13.96
N GLY A 153 -3.95 -7.34 -13.36
CA GLY A 153 -5.36 -7.00 -13.10
C GLY A 153 -6.19 -6.86 -14.38
N ALA A 154 -5.67 -6.17 -15.39
CA ALA A 154 -6.33 -6.03 -16.69
C ALA A 154 -6.53 -7.39 -17.38
N TYR A 155 -5.52 -8.27 -17.34
CA TYR A 155 -5.62 -9.61 -17.88
C TYR A 155 -6.69 -10.45 -17.14
N LEU A 156 -6.68 -10.44 -15.80
CA LEU A 156 -7.65 -11.19 -15.01
C LEU A 156 -9.07 -10.64 -15.16
N ALA A 157 -9.23 -9.32 -15.28
CA ALA A 157 -10.53 -8.68 -15.53
C ALA A 157 -11.10 -9.06 -16.90
N ALA A 158 -10.26 -9.14 -17.93
CA ALA A 158 -10.68 -9.49 -19.28
C ALA A 158 -10.99 -10.99 -19.45
N THR A 159 -10.27 -11.86 -18.74
CA THR A 159 -10.37 -13.32 -18.92
C THR A 159 -11.23 -14.02 -17.88
N GLY A 160 -11.46 -13.40 -16.71
CA GLY A 160 -12.12 -14.05 -15.58
C GLY A 160 -11.34 -15.24 -15.01
N ASN A 161 -10.03 -15.34 -15.30
CA ASN A 161 -9.21 -16.48 -14.89
C ASN A 161 -9.09 -16.56 -13.35
N GLN A 162 -9.53 -17.68 -12.77
CA GLN A 162 -9.42 -17.97 -11.34
C GLN A 162 -8.46 -19.15 -11.06
N GLY A 163 -7.62 -19.50 -12.04
CA GLY A 163 -6.68 -20.61 -11.97
C GLY A 163 -5.32 -20.21 -11.41
N TRP A 164 -4.28 -20.90 -11.87
CA TRP A 164 -2.90 -20.69 -11.44
C TRP A 164 -2.37 -19.28 -11.73
N ILE A 165 -2.83 -18.62 -12.79
CA ILE A 165 -2.39 -17.25 -13.12
C ILE A 165 -2.82 -16.26 -12.03
N ALA A 166 -4.06 -16.39 -11.53
CA ALA A 166 -4.54 -15.57 -10.42
C ALA A 166 -3.72 -15.81 -9.15
N MET A 167 -3.40 -17.07 -8.84
CA MET A 167 -2.55 -17.39 -7.68
C MET A 167 -1.15 -16.82 -7.81
N ILE A 168 -0.49 -16.97 -8.97
CA ILE A 168 0.85 -16.42 -9.20
C ILE A 168 0.82 -14.89 -9.08
N GLY A 169 -0.20 -14.24 -9.63
CA GLY A 169 -0.42 -12.80 -9.47
C GLY A 169 -0.56 -12.40 -7.99
N LEU A 170 -1.34 -13.16 -7.22
CA LEU A 170 -1.59 -12.86 -5.80
C LEU A 170 -0.33 -13.03 -4.97
N LEU A 171 0.41 -14.11 -5.18
CA LEU A 171 1.71 -14.34 -4.54
C LEU A 171 2.71 -13.25 -4.92
N GLY A 172 2.71 -12.81 -6.19
CA GLY A 172 3.50 -11.68 -6.65
C GLY A 172 3.15 -10.36 -5.94
N ALA A 173 1.86 -10.08 -5.75
CA ALA A 173 1.38 -8.92 -5.01
C ALA A 173 1.79 -8.97 -3.53
N VAL A 174 1.63 -10.13 -2.88
CA VAL A 174 2.10 -10.36 -1.50
C VAL A 174 3.60 -10.13 -1.40
N ALA A 175 4.39 -10.69 -2.32
CA ALA A 175 5.84 -10.49 -2.35
C ALA A 175 6.20 -9.00 -2.51
N ALA A 176 5.54 -8.28 -3.43
CA ALA A 176 5.75 -6.85 -3.61
C ALA A 176 5.44 -6.03 -2.35
N LEU A 177 4.34 -6.36 -1.64
CA LEU A 177 3.98 -5.74 -0.36
C LEU A 177 5.02 -6.01 0.73
N ILE A 178 5.50 -7.26 0.85
CA ILE A 178 6.55 -7.63 1.81
C ILE A 178 7.86 -6.90 1.51
N ILE A 179 8.24 -6.84 0.23
CA ILE A 179 9.45 -6.12 -0.19
C ILE A 179 9.33 -4.64 0.19
N GLN A 180 8.18 -4.01 -0.06
CA GLN A 180 7.99 -2.62 0.32
C GLN A 180 7.99 -2.39 1.83
N LEU A 181 7.35 -3.27 2.60
CA LEU A 181 7.42 -3.22 4.07
C LEU A 181 8.88 -3.27 4.54
N ARG A 182 9.71 -4.15 3.98
CA ARG A 182 11.14 -4.23 4.31
C ARG A 182 11.88 -2.95 3.95
N ILE A 183 11.63 -2.37 2.78
CA ILE A 183 12.26 -1.11 2.35
C ILE A 183 11.94 0.01 3.34
N VAL A 184 10.67 0.12 3.77
CA VAL A 184 10.22 1.13 4.74
C VAL A 184 10.85 0.90 6.11
N THR A 185 10.94 -0.35 6.58
CA THR A 185 11.61 -0.66 7.85
C THR A 185 13.11 -0.35 7.81
N ILE A 186 13.80 -0.65 6.71
CA ILE A 186 15.23 -0.31 6.54
C ILE A 186 15.40 1.21 6.54
N PHE A 187 14.53 1.93 5.84
CA PHE A 187 14.52 3.39 5.83
C PHE A 187 14.38 3.94 7.25
N TRP A 188 13.42 3.43 8.02
CA TRP A 188 13.16 3.81 9.40
C TRP A 188 14.39 3.61 10.32
N ASN A 189 15.04 2.45 10.22
CA ASN A 189 16.23 2.15 11.02
C ASN A 189 17.41 3.07 10.68
N ARG A 190 17.60 3.40 9.39
CA ARG A 190 18.64 4.35 8.96
C ARG A 190 18.41 5.75 9.50
N THR A 191 17.15 6.20 9.58
CA THR A 191 16.82 7.52 10.13
C THR A 191 17.19 7.66 11.61
N PHE A 192 17.01 6.63 12.44
CA PHE A 192 17.39 6.71 13.87
C PHE A 192 18.89 6.74 14.09
N ALA A 193 19.67 6.07 13.25
CA ALA A 193 21.12 6.06 13.34
C ALA A 193 21.76 7.44 13.09
N ILE A 194 21.05 8.38 12.46
CA ILE A 194 21.54 9.74 12.17
C ILE A 194 21.27 10.71 13.34
N THR A 195 20.41 10.33 14.29
CA THR A 195 20.04 11.15 15.46
C THR A 195 20.86 10.86 16.72
N GLN A 196 21.87 9.99 16.65
CA GLN A 196 22.88 9.77 17.69
C GLN A 196 24.19 10.44 17.29
#